data_AF-A0A1P8KIS3-F1
#
_entry.id   AF-A0A1P8KIS3-F1
#
_cell.length_a   1.000
_cell.length_b   1.000
_cell.length_c   1.000
_cell.angle_alpha   90.00
_cell.angle_beta   90.00
_cell.angle_gamma   90.00
#
_symmetry.space_group_name_H-M   'P 1'
#
loop_
_entity.id
_entity.type
_entity.pdbx_description
1 polymer ?
#
loop_
_entity_poly.entity_id
_entity_poly.type
_entity_poly.pdbx_seq_one_letter_code
_entity_poly.pdbx_strand_id
1 'polypeptide(L)'
;MPQLIAMVIVVVGAMIYMFQTFGGTGDKIEGIAQKSSIMTEINNIKNGLQLAARDEVLRATDSTTADKVETLEGLAELEYFADQINDELDATATTDTANVYQAISFGSGNTMEISLVLPAKANATTLARPGLFIDISKGSLATNAGFLEKQLVADLGALASIDVNQTSATYNTTIDAAGDLTTPAALVAASGTTAATDEDGKFVIYFKDLQRGVIDNQ
;
A
#
# COMPACT_ATOMS: atom_id res chain seq x y z
N MET A 1 -6.99 38.72 -46.90
CA MET A 1 -5.76 38.26 -46.23
C MET A 1 -6.08 37.55 -44.90
N PRO A 2 -6.68 36.33 -44.92
CA PRO A 2 -7.01 35.56 -43.71
C PRO A 2 -5.99 34.44 -43.40
N GLN A 3 -5.02 34.21 -44.31
CA GLN A 3 -4.10 33.06 -44.22
C GLN A 3 -2.94 33.26 -43.24
N LEU A 4 -2.60 34.50 -42.85
CA LEU A 4 -1.54 34.76 -41.88
C LEU A 4 -1.94 34.43 -40.43
N ILE A 5 -3.21 34.65 -40.06
CA ILE A 5 -3.70 34.43 -38.69
C ILE A 5 -3.87 32.92 -38.40
N ALA A 6 -4.30 32.14 -39.39
CA ALA A 6 -4.47 30.70 -39.24
C ALA A 6 -3.13 29.95 -39.04
N MET A 7 -2.05 30.41 -39.67
CA MET A 7 -0.73 29.75 -39.58
C MET A 7 -0.09 29.95 -38.19
N VAL A 8 -0.31 31.08 -37.53
CA VAL A 8 0.23 31.37 -36.20
C VAL A 8 -0.47 30.53 -35.12
N ILE A 9 -1.78 30.30 -35.23
CA ILE A 9 -2.55 29.52 -34.24
C ILE A 9 -2.14 28.04 -34.25
N VAL A 10 -1.84 27.46 -35.42
CA VAL A 10 -1.44 26.05 -35.53
C VAL A 10 -0.02 25.83 -34.98
N VAL A 11 0.91 26.77 -35.20
CA VAL A 11 2.29 26.68 -34.69
C VAL A 11 2.34 26.86 -33.18
N VAL A 12 1.52 27.77 -32.62
CA VAL A 12 1.39 27.94 -31.16
C VAL A 12 0.71 26.72 -30.54
N GLY A 13 -0.29 26.12 -31.19
CA GLY A 13 -0.91 24.87 -30.74
C GLY A 13 0.05 23.67 -30.68
N ALA A 14 0.92 23.52 -31.68
CA ALA A 14 1.94 22.46 -31.68
C ALA A 14 3.06 22.70 -30.65
N MET A 15 3.43 23.96 -30.39
CA MET A 15 4.40 24.29 -29.33
C MET A 15 3.80 24.11 -27.93
N ILE A 16 2.53 24.47 -27.70
CA ILE A 16 1.82 24.17 -26.44
C ILE A 16 1.71 22.66 -26.24
N TYR A 17 1.46 21.87 -27.28
CA TYR A 17 1.43 20.41 -27.21
C TYR A 17 2.79 19.81 -26.84
N MET A 18 3.89 20.37 -27.31
CA MET A 18 5.24 19.94 -26.91
C MET A 18 5.66 20.42 -25.51
N PHE A 19 5.11 21.52 -24.98
CA PHE A 19 5.32 21.91 -23.58
C PHE A 19 4.44 21.12 -22.59
N GLN A 20 3.31 20.55 -23.04
CA GLN A 20 2.53 19.61 -22.21
C GLN A 20 3.14 18.20 -22.13
N THR A 21 3.99 17.80 -23.09
CA THR A 21 4.71 16.51 -23.03
C THR A 21 6.00 16.56 -22.20
N PHE A 22 6.57 17.75 -21.98
CA PHE A 22 7.73 17.93 -21.07
C PHE A 22 7.37 18.45 -19.68
N GLY A 23 6.19 19.07 -19.50
CA GLY A 23 5.70 19.48 -18.17
C GLY A 23 5.32 18.31 -17.26
N GLY A 24 5.05 17.12 -17.83
CA GLY A 24 4.69 15.90 -17.08
C GLY A 24 5.80 14.86 -16.94
N THR A 25 7.01 15.11 -17.46
CA THR A 25 8.14 14.18 -17.31
C THR A 25 8.92 14.39 -16.01
N GLY A 26 8.95 15.61 -15.47
CA GLY A 26 9.54 15.89 -14.15
C GLY A 26 8.82 15.12 -13.03
N ASP A 27 7.48 15.17 -13.05
CA ASP A 27 6.62 14.48 -12.08
C ASP A 27 6.74 12.93 -12.17
N LYS A 28 6.88 12.40 -13.39
CA LYS A 28 7.11 10.97 -13.62
C LYS A 28 8.50 10.50 -13.19
N ILE A 29 9.53 11.32 -13.37
CA ILE A 29 10.90 10.99 -12.95
C ILE A 29 10.99 11.01 -11.41
N GLU A 30 10.36 12.00 -10.77
CA GLU A 30 10.23 12.06 -9.30
C GLU A 30 9.44 10.85 -8.77
N GLY A 31 8.32 10.50 -9.42
CA GLY A 31 7.53 9.31 -9.09
C GLY A 31 8.31 7.99 -9.18
N ILE A 32 9.28 7.85 -10.10
CA ILE A 32 10.13 6.64 -10.17
C ILE A 32 11.04 6.53 -8.94
N ALA A 33 11.63 7.63 -8.49
CA ALA A 33 12.47 7.63 -7.28
C ALA A 33 11.63 7.36 -6.02
N GLN A 34 10.45 7.98 -5.93
CA GLN A 34 9.49 7.75 -4.85
C GLN A 34 9.04 6.28 -4.81
N LYS A 35 8.79 5.64 -5.97
CA LYS A 35 8.42 4.23 -6.05
C LYS A 35 9.47 3.30 -5.43
N SER A 36 10.75 3.54 -5.71
CA SER A 36 11.82 2.71 -5.12
C SER A 36 11.82 2.84 -3.60
N SER A 37 11.62 4.05 -3.07
CA SER A 37 11.56 4.28 -1.63
C SER A 37 10.34 3.60 -0.99
N ILE A 38 9.16 3.75 -1.60
CA ILE A 38 7.93 3.06 -1.17
C ILE A 38 8.14 1.54 -1.14
N MET A 39 8.74 0.98 -2.19
CA MET A 39 9.01 -0.45 -2.27
C MET A 39 9.96 -0.93 -1.17
N THR A 40 10.97 -0.13 -0.81
CA THR A 40 11.86 -0.45 0.30
C THR A 40 11.11 -0.48 1.64
N GLU A 41 10.27 0.52 1.91
CA GLU A 41 9.48 0.58 3.15
C GLU A 41 8.49 -0.58 3.27
N ILE A 42 7.78 -0.89 2.18
CA ILE A 42 6.87 -2.05 2.14
C ILE A 42 7.64 -3.35 2.43
N ASN A 43 8.82 -3.53 1.84
CA ASN A 43 9.61 -4.74 2.05
C ASN A 43 10.16 -4.84 3.47
N ASN A 44 10.53 -3.73 4.11
CA ASN A 44 11.00 -3.73 5.49
C ASN A 44 9.91 -4.24 6.44
N ILE A 45 8.68 -3.70 6.32
CA ILE A 45 7.54 -4.16 7.13
C ILE A 45 7.13 -5.58 6.77
N LYS A 46 7.09 -5.94 5.48
CA LYS A 46 6.77 -7.29 5.02
C LYS A 46 7.73 -8.34 5.59
N ASN A 47 9.03 -8.06 5.63
CA ASN A 47 10.02 -9.00 6.13
C ASN A 47 9.82 -9.28 7.63
N GLY A 48 9.60 -8.24 8.44
CA GLY A 48 9.27 -8.43 9.86
C GLY A 48 7.95 -9.18 10.06
N LEU A 49 6.92 -8.82 9.29
CA LEU A 49 5.65 -9.54 9.29
C LEU A 49 5.80 -11.02 8.89
N GLN A 50 6.69 -11.33 7.95
CA GLN A 50 6.96 -12.71 7.54
C GLN A 50 7.61 -13.52 8.67
N LEU A 51 8.51 -12.91 9.45
CA LEU A 51 9.11 -13.56 10.62
C LEU A 51 8.04 -13.81 11.69
N ALA A 52 7.25 -12.79 12.02
CA ALA A 52 6.16 -12.92 12.98
C ALA A 52 5.10 -13.95 12.58
N ALA A 53 4.74 -14.00 11.30
CA ALA A 53 3.83 -15.01 10.76
C ALA A 53 4.40 -16.43 10.91
N ARG A 54 5.73 -16.61 10.77
CA ARG A 54 6.40 -17.91 10.94
C ARG A 54 6.48 -18.34 12.40
N ASP A 55 6.55 -17.39 13.33
CA ASP A 55 6.56 -17.64 14.77
C ASP A 55 5.14 -17.78 15.36
N GLU A 56 4.09 -17.64 14.52
CA GLU A 56 2.68 -17.80 14.88
C GLU A 56 2.20 -16.84 16.00
N VAL A 57 2.83 -15.66 16.10
CA VAL A 57 2.53 -14.64 17.12
C VAL A 57 1.35 -13.73 16.75
N LEU A 58 0.73 -13.91 15.58
CA LEU A 58 -0.37 -13.07 15.11
C LEU A 58 -1.72 -13.58 15.64
N ARG A 59 -2.60 -12.66 16.06
CA ARG A 59 -3.98 -12.97 16.44
C ARG A 59 -5.00 -12.17 15.65
N ALA A 60 -6.22 -12.71 15.57
CA ALA A 60 -7.37 -12.00 15.03
C ALA A 60 -7.68 -10.72 15.84
N THR A 61 -8.26 -9.71 15.21
CA THR A 61 -8.45 -8.37 15.81
C THR A 61 -9.40 -8.32 17.00
N ASP A 62 -10.21 -9.35 17.20
CA ASP A 62 -11.12 -9.55 18.33
C ASP A 62 -10.71 -10.75 19.20
N SER A 63 -9.47 -11.25 19.03
CA SER A 63 -8.81 -12.24 19.89
C SER A 63 -8.31 -11.67 21.20
N THR A 64 -8.37 -12.52 22.22
CA THR A 64 -7.93 -12.19 23.58
C THR A 64 -6.71 -13.00 24.00
N THR A 65 -6.06 -13.68 23.06
CA THR A 65 -4.85 -14.46 23.32
C THR A 65 -3.72 -13.50 23.72
N ALA A 66 -3.31 -13.56 25.00
CA ALA A 66 -2.45 -12.57 25.63
C ALA A 66 -1.03 -12.51 25.04
N ASP A 67 -0.50 -13.64 24.57
CA ASP A 67 0.87 -13.75 24.06
C ASP A 67 0.99 -13.51 22.55
N LYS A 68 -0.08 -12.99 21.92
CA LYS A 68 -0.16 -12.74 20.49
C LYS A 68 -0.58 -11.31 20.20
N VAL A 69 -0.15 -10.81 19.05
CA VAL A 69 -0.25 -9.40 18.67
C VAL A 69 -1.12 -9.20 17.43
N GLU A 70 -1.72 -8.03 17.33
CA GLU A 70 -2.61 -7.64 16.22
C GLU A 70 -2.24 -6.30 15.58
N THR A 71 -1.19 -5.64 16.08
CA THR A 71 -0.75 -4.32 15.66
C THR A 71 0.73 -4.35 15.27
N LEU A 72 1.16 -3.37 14.47
CA LEU A 72 2.57 -3.16 14.15
C LEU A 72 3.40 -2.81 15.40
N GLU A 73 2.86 -2.03 16.35
CA GLU A 73 3.50 -1.73 17.63
C GLU A 73 3.79 -3.02 18.43
N GLY A 74 2.81 -3.93 18.55
CA GLY A 74 3.05 -5.20 19.25
C GLY A 74 4.12 -6.07 18.56
N LEU A 75 4.26 -5.98 17.23
CA LEU A 75 5.35 -6.63 16.51
C LEU A 75 6.70 -5.95 16.74
N ALA A 76 6.72 -4.63 16.90
CA ALA A 76 7.91 -3.85 17.21
C ALA A 76 8.42 -4.11 18.63
N GLU A 77 7.52 -4.22 19.61
CA GLU A 77 7.85 -4.60 21.00
C GLU A 77 8.52 -5.99 21.09
N LEU A 78 8.19 -6.88 20.14
CA LEU A 78 8.79 -8.21 20.00
C LEU A 78 10.04 -8.22 19.10
N GLU A 79 10.53 -7.03 18.69
CA GLU A 79 11.74 -6.83 17.89
C GLU A 79 11.72 -7.52 16.50
N TYR A 80 10.54 -7.61 15.87
CA TYR A 80 10.43 -8.24 14.54
C TYR A 80 10.90 -7.36 13.38
N PHE A 81 11.04 -6.04 13.57
CA PHE A 81 11.57 -5.13 12.55
C PHE A 81 13.01 -4.71 12.87
N ALA A 82 13.63 -3.95 11.96
CA ALA A 82 14.92 -3.32 12.24
C ALA A 82 14.77 -2.25 13.34
N ASP A 83 15.81 -2.02 14.13
CA ASP A 83 15.82 -1.10 15.29
C ASP A 83 15.16 0.25 15.00
N GLN A 84 15.47 0.88 13.86
CA GLN A 84 14.88 2.18 13.48
C GLN A 84 13.35 2.15 13.31
N ILE A 85 12.81 1.03 12.83
CA ILE A 85 11.37 0.84 12.64
C ILE A 85 10.73 0.48 13.97
N ASN A 86 11.39 -0.35 14.79
CA ASN A 86 10.91 -0.67 16.13
C ASN A 86 10.81 0.62 16.97
N ASP A 87 11.85 1.45 16.95
CA ASP A 87 11.89 2.73 17.66
C ASP A 87 10.78 3.69 17.20
N GLU A 88 10.51 3.76 15.89
CA GLU A 88 9.45 4.62 15.34
C GLU A 88 8.05 4.14 15.77
N LEU A 89 7.84 2.82 15.80
CA LEU A 89 6.58 2.22 16.23
C LEU A 89 6.38 2.24 17.75
N ASP A 90 7.45 2.23 18.54
CA ASP A 90 7.44 2.33 20.01
C ASP A 90 7.24 3.78 20.49
N ALA A 91 7.66 4.78 19.70
CA ALA A 91 7.70 6.18 20.12
C ALA A 91 6.32 6.91 20.23
N THR A 92 5.19 6.30 19.85
CA THR A 92 3.91 7.02 19.68
C THR A 92 2.70 6.43 20.40
N ALA A 93 2.83 6.06 21.68
CA ALA A 93 1.68 5.71 22.52
C ALA A 93 0.79 6.92 22.88
N THR A 94 0.06 7.46 21.89
CA THR A 94 -1.19 8.22 22.08
C THR A 94 -2.30 7.56 21.25
N THR A 95 -2.73 6.37 21.66
CA THR A 95 -4.04 5.71 21.41
C THR A 95 -4.61 5.59 19.98
N ASP A 96 -3.99 6.09 18.90
CA ASP A 96 -4.54 6.02 17.54
C ASP A 96 -3.51 5.67 16.44
N THR A 97 -2.27 5.33 16.82
CA THR A 97 -1.16 5.03 15.89
C THR A 97 -0.50 3.67 16.11
N ALA A 98 -0.96 2.87 17.08
CA ALA A 98 -0.42 1.53 17.41
C ALA A 98 -0.26 0.60 16.20
N ASN A 99 -1.12 0.79 15.19
CA ASN A 99 -1.10 -0.01 13.98
C ASN A 99 -0.74 0.80 12.72
N VAL A 100 -0.01 1.90 12.88
CA VAL A 100 0.35 2.79 11.78
C VAL A 100 1.85 3.07 11.84
N TYR A 101 2.60 2.49 10.90
CA TYR A 101 3.98 2.87 10.62
C TYR A 101 3.99 4.05 9.66
N GLN A 102 4.63 5.14 10.05
CA GLN A 102 4.90 6.28 9.18
C GLN A 102 6.29 6.13 8.58
N ALA A 103 6.36 5.98 7.25
CA ALA A 103 7.60 5.70 6.56
C ALA A 103 8.64 6.81 6.75
N ILE A 104 9.77 6.44 7.35
CA ILE A 104 10.87 7.34 7.73
C ILE A 104 11.50 8.01 6.49
N SER A 105 11.51 7.32 5.35
CA SER A 105 12.15 7.80 4.12
C SER A 105 11.59 9.10 3.52
N PHE A 106 10.44 9.59 3.99
CA PHE A 106 9.78 10.78 3.43
C PHE A 106 9.86 12.05 4.31
N GLY A 107 10.47 11.95 5.49
CA GLY A 107 10.71 13.09 6.38
C GLY A 107 9.46 13.65 7.08
N SER A 108 9.68 14.57 8.03
CA SER A 108 8.63 15.13 8.90
C SER A 108 7.64 16.02 8.12
N GLY A 109 6.55 15.44 7.63
CA GLY A 109 5.47 16.15 6.94
C GLY A 109 4.87 15.41 5.75
N ASN A 110 5.51 14.31 5.31
CA ASN A 110 5.05 13.50 4.18
C ASN A 110 4.95 12.05 4.63
N THR A 111 3.74 11.55 4.82
CA THR A 111 3.55 10.23 5.42
C THR A 111 3.01 9.28 4.37
N MET A 112 3.88 8.40 3.88
CA MET A 112 3.38 7.07 3.53
C MET A 112 3.06 6.39 4.86
N GLU A 113 1.83 5.91 4.99
CA GLU A 113 1.40 5.14 6.15
C GLU A 113 1.24 3.67 5.76
N ILE A 114 1.71 2.78 6.63
CA ILE A 114 1.54 1.34 6.51
C ILE A 114 0.82 0.83 7.74
N SER A 115 -0.24 0.04 7.55
CA SER A 115 -0.98 -0.60 8.65
C SER A 115 -1.10 -2.10 8.45
N LEU A 116 -0.96 -2.86 9.53
CA LEU A 116 -1.22 -4.29 9.50
C LEU A 116 -2.73 -4.55 9.40
N VAL A 117 -3.12 -5.43 8.49
CA VAL A 117 -4.52 -5.81 8.28
C VAL A 117 -4.69 -7.28 8.64
N LEU A 118 -5.45 -7.53 9.70
CA LEU A 118 -5.76 -8.88 10.19
C LEU A 118 -7.27 -9.11 10.20
N PRO A 119 -7.73 -10.36 10.02
CA PRO A 119 -9.14 -10.71 10.09
C PRO A 119 -9.66 -10.67 11.54
N ALA A 120 -10.97 -10.54 11.68
CA ALA A 120 -11.67 -10.96 12.90
C ALA A 120 -11.69 -12.51 13.02
N LYS A 121 -11.94 -13.05 14.22
CA LYS A 121 -11.92 -14.48 14.57
C LYS A 121 -12.71 -15.34 13.58
N ALA A 122 -13.90 -14.88 13.20
CA ALA A 122 -14.77 -15.57 12.27
C ALA A 122 -14.13 -15.79 10.88
N ASN A 123 -13.18 -14.92 10.50
CA ASN A 123 -12.49 -14.92 9.22
C ASN A 123 -11.03 -15.41 9.33
N ALA A 124 -10.51 -15.60 10.55
CA ALA A 124 -9.20 -16.20 10.82
C ALA A 124 -9.24 -17.73 10.60
N THR A 125 -9.40 -18.10 9.34
CA THR A 125 -9.46 -19.49 8.87
C THR A 125 -8.09 -19.97 8.38
N THR A 126 -7.99 -21.24 7.96
CA THR A 126 -6.77 -21.79 7.34
C THR A 126 -6.37 -21.10 6.03
N LEU A 127 -7.28 -20.33 5.43
CA LEU A 127 -7.03 -19.54 4.22
C LEU A 127 -6.61 -18.11 4.52
N ALA A 128 -6.82 -17.64 5.75
CA ALA A 128 -6.55 -16.27 6.13
C ALA A 128 -5.06 -15.93 6.01
N ARG A 129 -4.79 -14.70 5.58
CA ARG A 129 -3.44 -14.19 5.39
C ARG A 129 -3.35 -12.74 5.85
N PRO A 130 -2.31 -12.35 6.60
CA PRO A 130 -2.09 -10.95 6.94
C PRO A 130 -1.97 -10.07 5.69
N GLY A 131 -2.55 -8.88 5.73
CA GLY A 131 -2.42 -7.86 4.71
C GLY A 131 -1.65 -6.65 5.22
N LEU A 132 -1.18 -5.81 4.30
CA LEU A 132 -0.64 -4.49 4.61
C LEU A 132 -1.47 -3.44 3.87
N PHE A 133 -2.12 -2.55 4.61
CA PHE A 133 -2.76 -1.36 4.05
C PHE A 133 -1.70 -0.29 3.85
N ILE A 134 -1.68 0.30 2.67
CA ILE A 134 -0.76 1.34 2.26
C ILE A 134 -1.57 2.60 1.93
N ASP A 135 -1.23 3.72 2.56
CA ASP A 135 -1.78 5.04 2.24
C ASP A 135 -0.64 5.97 1.81
N ILE A 136 -0.61 6.30 0.52
CA ILE A 136 0.28 7.30 -0.08
C ILE A 136 -0.49 8.54 -0.54
N SER A 137 -1.75 8.69 -0.11
CA SER A 137 -2.62 9.81 -0.49
C SER A 137 -2.29 11.10 0.26
N LYS A 138 -1.26 11.11 1.09
CA LYS A 138 -0.90 12.18 2.02
C LYS A 138 0.46 12.80 1.65
N GLY A 139 0.66 14.04 2.11
CA GLY A 139 1.94 14.75 1.96
C GLY A 139 2.39 14.93 0.50
N SER A 140 3.70 14.88 0.28
CA SER A 140 4.35 15.02 -1.03
C SER A 140 4.07 13.90 -2.02
N LEU A 141 3.50 12.78 -1.56
CA LEU A 141 3.13 11.65 -2.41
C LEU A 141 1.72 11.83 -3.02
N ALA A 142 0.87 12.66 -2.41
CA ALA A 142 -0.52 12.84 -2.82
C ALA A 142 -0.68 13.23 -4.29
N THR A 143 0.21 14.09 -4.81
CA THR A 143 0.17 14.53 -6.22
C THR A 143 0.44 13.39 -7.20
N ASN A 144 1.25 12.40 -6.79
CA ASN A 144 1.64 11.25 -7.60
C ASN A 144 0.94 9.95 -7.19
N ALA A 145 0.01 9.99 -6.23
CA ALA A 145 -0.60 8.82 -5.59
C ALA A 145 -1.17 7.82 -6.60
N GLY A 146 -2.06 8.27 -7.50
CA GLY A 146 -2.65 7.38 -8.51
C GLY A 146 -1.65 6.84 -9.55
N PHE A 147 -0.58 7.58 -9.85
CA PHE A 147 0.50 7.06 -10.69
C PHE A 147 1.30 5.98 -9.96
N LEU A 148 1.71 6.26 -8.72
CA LEU A 148 2.50 5.37 -7.88
C LEU A 148 1.74 4.08 -7.57
N GLU A 149 0.46 4.17 -7.21
CA GLU A 149 -0.42 3.03 -6.98
C GLU A 149 -0.45 2.10 -8.20
N LYS A 150 -0.70 2.64 -9.40
CA LYS A 150 -0.69 1.83 -10.64
C LYS A 150 0.64 1.14 -10.91
N GLN A 151 1.76 1.82 -10.65
CA GLN A 151 3.08 1.23 -10.81
C GLN A 151 3.34 0.12 -9.79
N LEU A 152 2.98 0.34 -8.51
CA LEU A 152 3.13 -0.65 -7.45
C LEU A 152 2.25 -1.87 -7.71
N VAL A 153 1.03 -1.66 -8.17
CA VAL A 153 0.09 -2.71 -8.54
C VAL A 153 0.63 -3.55 -9.71
N ALA A 154 1.21 -2.91 -10.73
CA ALA A 154 1.83 -3.61 -11.84
C ALA A 154 3.08 -4.41 -11.40
N ASP A 155 3.93 -3.83 -10.55
CA ASP A 155 5.18 -4.47 -10.10
C ASP A 155 4.91 -5.63 -9.12
N LEU A 156 3.91 -5.49 -8.24
CA LEU A 156 3.61 -6.47 -7.18
C LEU A 156 2.54 -7.49 -7.56
N GLY A 157 1.78 -7.30 -8.64
CA GLY A 157 0.64 -8.18 -8.98
C GLY A 157 1.01 -9.66 -9.21
N ALA A 158 2.25 -9.96 -9.57
CA ALA A 158 2.74 -11.34 -9.63
C ALA A 158 2.98 -11.95 -8.24
N LEU A 159 3.42 -11.12 -7.28
CA LEU A 159 3.88 -11.50 -5.95
C LEU A 159 2.80 -11.38 -4.87
N ALA A 160 1.72 -10.65 -5.14
CA ALA A 160 0.66 -10.36 -4.20
C ALA A 160 -0.71 -10.27 -4.87
N SER A 161 -1.77 -10.42 -4.08
CA SER A 161 -3.10 -9.93 -4.44
C SER A 161 -3.30 -8.56 -3.82
N ILE A 162 -3.77 -7.60 -4.62
CA ILE A 162 -3.89 -6.21 -4.20
C ILE A 162 -5.34 -5.79 -4.31
N ASP A 163 -5.83 -5.15 -3.26
CA ASP A 163 -7.15 -4.54 -3.20
C ASP A 163 -7.01 -3.01 -3.34
N VAL A 164 -7.26 -2.48 -4.54
CA VAL A 164 -7.17 -1.04 -4.88
C VAL A 164 -8.45 -0.26 -4.59
N ASN A 165 -9.44 -0.89 -3.96
CA ASN A 165 -10.71 -0.24 -3.65
C ASN A 165 -10.87 0.05 -2.15
N GLN A 166 -9.82 -0.16 -1.36
CA GLN A 166 -9.85 0.02 0.08
C GLN A 166 -9.51 1.46 0.45
N THR A 167 -10.41 2.09 1.19
CA THR A 167 -10.20 3.46 1.71
C THR A 167 -9.66 3.47 3.15
N SER A 168 -9.51 2.29 3.76
CA SER A 168 -9.05 2.09 5.14
C SER A 168 -8.40 0.72 5.35
N ALA A 169 -7.73 0.52 6.47
CA ALA A 169 -7.09 -0.73 6.89
C ALA A 169 -8.12 -1.81 7.30
N THR A 170 -8.94 -2.26 6.35
CA THR A 170 -9.98 -3.28 6.56
C THR A 170 -9.61 -4.59 5.88
N TYR A 171 -9.78 -5.70 6.59
CA TYR A 171 -9.52 -7.04 6.06
C TYR A 171 -10.56 -7.42 5.00
N ASN A 172 -10.08 -7.86 3.85
CA ASN A 172 -10.93 -8.36 2.79
C ASN A 172 -11.24 -9.84 3.04
N THR A 173 -12.51 -10.14 3.29
CA THR A 173 -12.99 -11.50 3.60
C THR A 173 -13.15 -12.38 2.37
N THR A 174 -12.90 -11.87 1.16
CA THR A 174 -13.12 -12.60 -0.10
C THR A 174 -11.87 -13.35 -0.59
N ILE A 175 -10.93 -13.69 0.31
CA ILE A 175 -9.75 -14.51 -0.01
C ILE A 175 -10.16 -15.94 -0.35
N ASP A 176 -9.65 -16.44 -1.48
CA ASP A 176 -9.93 -17.76 -2.04
C ASP A 176 -9.01 -18.85 -1.46
N ALA A 177 -9.18 -20.08 -1.96
CA ALA A 177 -8.37 -21.22 -1.54
C ALA A 177 -6.89 -21.13 -1.99
N ALA A 178 -6.56 -20.30 -2.97
CA ALA A 178 -5.20 -19.97 -3.38
C ALA A 178 -4.58 -18.84 -2.52
N GLY A 179 -5.37 -18.18 -1.67
CA GLY A 179 -4.94 -17.02 -0.90
C GLY A 179 -5.02 -15.72 -1.69
N ASP A 180 -5.74 -15.73 -2.82
CA ASP A 180 -5.96 -14.59 -3.70
C ASP A 180 -7.36 -14.01 -3.51
N LEU A 181 -7.58 -12.75 -3.84
CA LEU A 181 -8.90 -12.14 -3.75
C LEU A 181 -9.85 -12.70 -4.83
N THR A 182 -10.99 -13.29 -4.44
CA THR A 182 -11.99 -13.89 -5.37
C THR A 182 -12.77 -12.85 -6.16
N THR A 183 -12.99 -11.68 -5.58
CA THR A 183 -13.60 -10.53 -6.25
C THR A 183 -12.50 -9.70 -6.88
N PRO A 184 -12.66 -9.18 -8.11
CA PRO A 184 -11.66 -8.31 -8.70
C PRO A 184 -11.72 -6.97 -7.95
N ALA A 185 -10.97 -6.89 -6.86
CA ALA A 185 -10.54 -5.62 -6.32
C ALA A 185 -9.12 -5.28 -6.81
N ALA A 186 -8.68 -5.89 -7.91
CA ALA A 186 -7.84 -5.34 -8.96
C ALA A 186 -7.38 -6.48 -9.88
N LEU A 187 -8.19 -6.82 -10.89
CA LEU A 187 -7.55 -7.19 -12.14
C LEU A 187 -6.92 -5.88 -12.64
N VAL A 188 -5.61 -5.75 -12.53
CA VAL A 188 -4.86 -4.69 -13.21
C VAL A 188 -5.36 -4.61 -14.64
N ALA A 189 -5.88 -3.45 -15.01
CA ALA A 189 -6.26 -2.99 -16.34
C ALA A 189 -5.99 -3.99 -17.51
N ALA A 190 -7.00 -4.78 -17.87
CA ALA A 190 -7.16 -5.30 -19.23
C ALA A 190 -8.43 -4.78 -19.93
N SER A 191 -9.28 -4.00 -19.25
CA SER A 191 -10.64 -3.67 -19.73
C SER A 191 -11.04 -2.19 -19.68
N GLY A 192 -10.18 -1.26 -19.24
CA GLY A 192 -10.44 0.19 -19.43
C GLY A 192 -11.66 0.79 -18.71
N THR A 193 -12.24 0.10 -17.71
CA THR A 193 -13.21 0.67 -16.78
C THR A 193 -12.58 0.76 -15.40
N THR A 194 -12.13 1.96 -15.05
CA THR A 194 -11.58 2.31 -13.74
C THR A 194 -12.70 2.36 -12.70
N ALA A 195 -12.49 1.74 -11.54
CA ALA A 195 -13.34 1.99 -10.38
C ALA A 195 -12.91 3.33 -9.77
N ALA A 196 -13.83 4.14 -9.26
CA ALA A 196 -13.54 5.54 -8.87
C ALA A 196 -12.49 5.73 -7.74
N THR A 197 -12.00 4.65 -7.14
CA THR A 197 -11.00 4.63 -6.06
C THR A 197 -9.61 4.13 -6.51
N ASP A 198 -9.45 3.60 -7.74
CA ASP A 198 -8.20 2.95 -8.20
C ASP A 198 -7.03 3.90 -8.56
N GLU A 199 -7.10 5.13 -8.04
CA GLU A 199 -6.11 6.20 -8.19
C GLU A 199 -6.01 7.08 -6.93
N ASP A 200 -6.60 6.65 -5.81
CA ASP A 200 -6.64 7.44 -4.57
C ASP A 200 -5.38 7.25 -3.70
N GLY A 201 -4.47 6.35 -4.07
CA GLY A 201 -3.25 6.06 -3.33
C GLY A 201 -3.46 5.15 -2.12
N LYS A 202 -4.58 4.43 -2.05
CA LYS A 202 -4.93 3.57 -0.92
C LYS A 202 -5.25 2.16 -1.38
N PHE A 203 -4.51 1.20 -0.83
CA PHE A 203 -4.68 -0.18 -1.24
C PHE A 203 -4.20 -1.14 -0.15
N VAL A 204 -4.74 -2.36 -0.15
CA VAL A 204 -4.28 -3.45 0.72
C VAL A 204 -3.53 -4.49 -0.09
N ILE A 205 -2.32 -4.85 0.35
CA ILE A 205 -1.50 -5.89 -0.26
C ILE A 205 -1.57 -7.17 0.59
N TYR A 206 -1.94 -8.28 -0.03
CA TYR A 206 -1.84 -9.63 0.51
C TYR A 206 -0.73 -10.40 -0.21
N PHE A 207 0.45 -10.49 0.41
CA PHE A 207 1.62 -11.10 -0.20
C PHE A 207 1.52 -12.63 -0.29
N LYS A 208 1.77 -13.20 -1.49
CA LYS A 208 1.58 -14.64 -1.73
C LYS A 208 2.54 -15.53 -0.96
N ASP A 209 3.68 -15.00 -0.54
CA ASP A 209 4.71 -15.70 0.22
C ASP A 209 4.53 -15.62 1.75
N LEU A 210 3.54 -14.86 2.24
CA LEU A 210 3.15 -14.93 3.65
C LEU A 210 2.35 -16.20 3.94
N GLN A 211 2.70 -16.84 5.06
CA GLN A 211 2.07 -18.08 5.51
C GLN A 211 0.58 -17.85 5.80
N ARG A 212 -0.24 -18.84 5.46
CA ARG A 212 -1.69 -18.81 5.66
C ARG A 212 -2.08 -19.60 6.90
N GLY A 213 -3.19 -19.22 7.52
CA GLY A 213 -3.75 -19.95 8.66
C GLY A 213 -2.93 -19.89 9.94
N VAL A 214 -1.99 -18.94 10.03
CA VAL A 214 -1.14 -18.70 11.23
C VAL A 214 -1.74 -17.68 12.20
N ILE A 215 -2.87 -17.08 11.82
CA ILE A 215 -3.55 -16.07 12.62
C ILE A 215 -4.43 -16.78 13.63
N ASP A 216 -4.13 -16.58 14.91
CA ASP A 216 -4.87 -17.15 16.01
C ASP A 216 -6.31 -16.64 16.05
N ASN A 217 -7.27 -17.54 16.27
CA ASN A 217 -8.68 -17.20 16.31
C ASN A 217 -9.33 -17.47 17.68
N GLN A 218 -8.52 -17.72 18.71
CA GLN A 218 -9.00 -18.08 20.04
C GLN A 218 -9.37 -16.86 20.87
#